data_AF-A0A1G4XSZ6-F1
#
_entry.id   AF-A0A1G4XSZ6-F1
#
_cell.length_a   1.000
_cell.length_b   1.000
_cell.length_c   1.000
_cell.angle_alpha   90.00
_cell.angle_beta   90.00
_cell.angle_gamma   90.00
#
_symmetry.space_group_name_H-M   'P 1'
#
loop_
_entity.id
_entity.type
_entity.pdbx_description
1 polymer ?
#
loop_
_entity_poly.entity_id
_entity_poly.type
_entity_poly.pdbx_seq_one_letter_code
_entity_poly.pdbx_strand_id
1 'polypeptide(L)'
;MPLKLPVASVVALAGPDAVRAAVCAALDEDSARCSAGHANLRVARLGARPGLTLAERMTMLAEATTPVVLVDRLTDGLTSTQRRTVLAGLRALADRGATVVVDDADPVAALAVADAALRVDATGRVELEELPDVAALLAG
;
A
#
# COMPACT_ATOMS: atom_id res chain seq x y z
N MET A 1 -0.86 20.48 6.28
CA MET A 1 -1.35 20.38 4.88
C MET A 1 -1.86 18.97 4.66
N PRO A 2 -2.96 18.76 3.92
CA PRO A 2 -3.43 17.42 3.61
C PRO A 2 -2.42 16.73 2.67
N LEU A 3 -2.09 15.46 2.98
CA LEU A 3 -1.30 14.60 2.10
C LEU A 3 -2.11 14.30 0.84
N LYS A 4 -1.50 14.45 -0.34
CA LYS A 4 -2.12 14.09 -1.62
C LYS A 4 -1.47 12.81 -2.11
N LEU A 5 -2.25 11.73 -2.14
CA LEU A 5 -1.78 10.46 -2.69
C LEU A 5 -2.04 10.41 -4.20
N PRO A 6 -1.13 9.78 -4.98
CA PRO A 6 -1.39 9.49 -6.37
C PRO A 6 -2.59 8.54 -6.52
N VAL A 7 -3.39 8.73 -7.57
CA VAL A 7 -4.53 7.88 -7.89
C VAL A 7 -4.08 6.64 -8.67
N ALA A 8 -4.79 5.51 -8.52
CA ALA A 8 -4.51 4.29 -9.30
C ALA A 8 -3.03 3.86 -9.22
N SER A 9 -2.48 3.84 -8.01
CA SER A 9 -1.05 3.63 -7.77
C SER A 9 -0.81 2.81 -6.51
N VAL A 10 0.36 2.17 -6.43
CA VAL A 10 0.88 1.52 -5.24
C VAL A 10 1.84 2.49 -4.55
N VAL A 11 1.55 2.84 -3.29
CA VAL A 11 2.34 3.72 -2.45
C VAL A 11 2.90 2.92 -1.26
N ALA A 12 4.21 2.69 -1.23
CA ALA A 12 4.85 1.98 -0.12
C ALA A 12 5.19 2.94 1.01
N LEU A 13 4.87 2.58 2.26
CA LEU A 13 5.43 3.26 3.42
C LEU A 13 6.91 2.91 3.56
N ALA A 14 7.76 3.92 3.75
CA ALA A 14 9.20 3.74 3.94
C ALA A 14 9.65 4.52 5.18
N GLY A 15 10.49 3.93 6.02
CA GLY A 15 10.90 4.54 7.30
C GLY A 15 11.04 3.51 8.41
N PRO A 16 11.20 3.93 9.68
CA PRO A 16 11.29 3.01 10.81
C PRO A 16 9.99 2.22 11.02
N ASP A 17 10.11 0.93 11.32
CA ASP A 17 9.00 -0.03 11.37
C ASP A 17 7.82 0.41 12.25
N ALA A 18 8.09 0.78 13.50
CA ALA A 18 7.06 1.23 14.44
C ALA A 18 6.36 2.51 13.97
N VAL A 19 7.06 3.39 13.25
CA VAL A 19 6.50 4.66 12.79
C VAL A 19 5.65 4.44 11.55
N ARG A 20 6.06 3.55 10.62
CA ARG A 20 5.21 3.15 9.48
C ARG A 20 3.90 2.53 9.96
N ALA A 21 3.97 1.61 10.92
CA ALA A 21 2.79 0.99 11.51
C ALA A 21 1.87 2.03 12.17
N ALA A 22 2.44 2.98 12.92
CA ALA A 22 1.67 4.07 13.54
C ALA A 22 1.00 4.98 12.48
N VAL A 23 1.71 5.33 11.40
CA VAL A 23 1.13 6.11 10.29
C VAL A 23 0.03 5.32 9.59
N CYS A 24 0.26 4.05 9.26
CA CYS A 24 -0.73 3.19 8.61
C CYS A 24 -2.00 3.06 9.47
N ALA A 25 -1.85 2.92 10.79
CA ALA A 25 -2.97 2.89 11.73
C ALA A 25 -3.70 4.24 11.85
N ALA A 26 -2.98 5.36 11.73
CA ALA A 26 -3.55 6.71 11.78
C ALA A 26 -4.29 7.13 10.50
N LEU A 27 -4.06 6.44 9.38
CA LEU A 27 -4.84 6.61 8.15
C LEU A 27 -6.26 6.07 8.38
N ASP A 28 -7.16 6.97 8.73
CA ASP A 28 -8.55 6.67 9.07
C ASP A 28 -9.43 6.53 7.81
N GLU A 29 -10.34 5.56 7.83
CA GLU A 29 -11.23 5.21 6.72
C GLU A 29 -12.23 6.34 6.40
N ASP A 30 -12.59 7.14 7.41
CA ASP A 30 -13.53 8.26 7.27
C ASP A 30 -12.86 9.58 6.83
N SER A 31 -11.53 9.63 6.90
CA SER A 31 -10.72 10.82 6.62
C SER A 31 -10.44 11.04 5.13
N ALA A 32 -10.65 10.01 4.30
CA ALA A 32 -10.34 10.09 2.87
C ALA A 32 -11.28 11.09 2.16
N ARG A 33 -10.65 12.04 1.45
CA ARG A 33 -11.30 13.13 0.71
C ARG A 33 -10.73 13.14 -0.70
N CYS A 34 -11.57 13.26 -1.71
CA CYS A 34 -11.04 13.49 -3.06
C CYS A 34 -10.61 14.96 -3.21
N SER A 35 -9.77 15.25 -4.21
CA SER A 35 -9.27 16.60 -4.49
C SER A 35 -10.37 17.62 -4.83
N ALA A 36 -11.55 17.15 -5.25
CA ALA A 36 -12.74 17.97 -5.50
C ALA A 36 -13.55 18.28 -4.22
N GLY A 37 -13.12 17.81 -3.05
CA GLY A 37 -13.75 18.12 -1.76
C GLY A 37 -14.93 17.24 -1.38
N HIS A 38 -15.25 16.19 -2.16
CA HIS A 38 -16.23 15.20 -1.74
C HIS A 38 -15.69 14.42 -0.53
N ALA A 39 -16.42 14.48 0.58
CA ALA A 39 -16.23 13.60 1.73
C ALA A 39 -16.72 12.19 1.40
N ASN A 40 -16.03 11.18 1.95
CA ASN A 40 -16.39 9.75 1.91
C ASN A 40 -15.87 8.96 0.71
N LEU A 41 -14.57 9.09 0.39
CA LEU A 41 -13.93 8.00 -0.35
C LEU A 41 -13.93 6.77 0.54
N ARG A 42 -14.54 5.66 0.10
CA ARG A 42 -14.50 4.41 0.86
C ARG A 42 -13.06 3.92 0.91
N VAL A 43 -12.62 3.55 2.10
CA VAL A 43 -11.33 2.92 2.34
C VAL A 43 -11.58 1.49 2.79
N ALA A 44 -10.80 0.54 2.31
CA ALA A 44 -10.77 -0.81 2.85
C ALA A 44 -9.40 -1.10 3.46
N ARG A 45 -9.37 -1.79 4.60
CA ARG A 45 -8.12 -2.25 5.22
C ARG A 45 -7.95 -3.76 5.05
N LEU A 46 -6.82 -4.17 4.50
CA LEU A 46 -6.44 -5.56 4.30
C LEU A 46 -5.20 -5.87 5.14
N GLY A 47 -5.37 -6.70 6.17
CA GLY A 47 -4.27 -7.07 7.06
C GLY A 47 -4.05 -8.57 7.16
N ALA A 48 -2.82 -8.97 7.47
CA ALA A 48 -2.56 -10.35 7.84
C ALA A 48 -3.21 -10.69 9.20
N ARG A 49 -3.65 -11.95 9.33
CA ARG A 49 -4.10 -12.53 10.60
C ARG A 49 -3.40 -13.88 10.80
N PRO A 50 -3.18 -14.33 12.06
CA PRO A 50 -2.60 -15.64 12.30
C PRO A 50 -3.37 -16.75 11.59
N GLY A 51 -2.67 -17.63 10.88
CA GLY A 51 -3.25 -18.74 10.15
C GLY A 51 -3.90 -18.39 8.80
N LEU A 52 -3.93 -17.11 8.41
CA LEU A 52 -4.40 -16.71 7.08
C LEU A 52 -3.54 -17.42 6.02
N THR A 53 -4.18 -17.98 5.00
CA THR A 53 -3.54 -18.69 3.89
C THR A 53 -3.28 -17.76 2.70
N LEU A 54 -2.46 -18.20 1.73
CA LEU A 54 -2.29 -17.44 0.49
C LEU A 54 -3.64 -17.29 -0.25
N ALA A 55 -4.43 -18.36 -0.34
CA ALA A 55 -5.70 -18.35 -1.05
C ALA A 55 -6.66 -17.30 -0.46
N GLU A 56 -6.79 -17.25 0.86
CA GLU A 56 -7.65 -16.26 1.53
C GLU A 56 -7.16 -14.83 1.30
N ARG A 57 -5.84 -14.59 1.31
CA ARG A 57 -5.27 -13.27 0.95
C ARG A 57 -5.64 -12.88 -0.48
N MET A 58 -5.54 -13.81 -1.43
CA MET A 58 -5.91 -13.55 -2.82
C MET A 58 -7.41 -13.29 -2.98
N THR A 59 -8.27 -13.99 -2.22
CA THR A 59 -9.71 -13.70 -2.17
C THR A 59 -9.97 -12.30 -1.65
N MET A 60 -9.35 -11.90 -0.54
CA MET A 60 -9.47 -10.53 0.01
C MET A 60 -9.08 -9.46 -1.03
N LEU A 61 -8.00 -9.69 -1.78
CA LEU A 61 -7.58 -8.81 -2.87
C LEU A 61 -8.57 -8.76 -4.03
N ALA A 62 -9.14 -9.92 -4.41
CA ALA A 62 -10.13 -9.97 -5.48
C ALA A 62 -11.43 -9.20 -5.11
N GLU A 63 -11.86 -9.33 -3.85
CA GLU A 63 -13.08 -8.71 -3.31
C GLU A 63 -12.93 -7.20 -3.01
N ALA A 64 -11.70 -6.71 -2.88
CA ALA A 64 -11.44 -5.29 -2.68
C ALA A 64 -11.89 -4.48 -3.92
N THR A 65 -12.87 -3.60 -3.71
CA THR A 65 -13.49 -2.75 -4.74
C THR A 65 -13.49 -1.27 -4.36
N THR A 66 -12.91 -0.91 -3.22
CA THR A 66 -12.83 0.47 -2.74
C THR A 66 -11.77 1.26 -3.51
N PRO A 67 -11.97 2.58 -3.69
CA PRO A 67 -10.99 3.43 -4.38
C PRO A 67 -9.68 3.58 -3.61
N VAL A 68 -9.69 3.39 -2.29
CA VAL A 68 -8.48 3.39 -1.46
C VAL A 68 -8.39 2.08 -0.70
N VAL A 69 -7.22 1.46 -0.70
CA VAL A 69 -6.94 0.20 0.01
C VAL A 69 -5.71 0.40 0.88
N LEU A 70 -5.84 0.23 2.19
CA LEU A 70 -4.74 0.23 3.14
C LEU A 70 -4.32 -1.22 3.40
N VAL A 71 -3.05 -1.54 3.16
CA VAL A 71 -2.51 -2.88 3.30
C VAL A 71 -1.57 -2.89 4.50
N ASP A 72 -1.87 -3.72 5.48
CA ASP A 72 -1.15 -3.82 6.74
C ASP A 72 -0.51 -5.21 6.89
N ARG A 73 0.78 -5.30 6.60
CA ARG A 73 1.62 -6.50 6.74
C ARG A 73 1.02 -7.75 6.10
N LEU A 74 0.32 -7.59 4.98
CA LEU A 74 -0.42 -8.68 4.34
C LEU A 74 0.48 -9.86 3.94
N THR A 75 1.79 -9.63 3.73
CA THR A 75 2.74 -10.67 3.34
C THR A 75 3.44 -11.38 4.51
N ASP A 76 3.11 -11.05 5.75
CA ASP A 76 3.69 -11.68 6.94
C ASP A 76 3.46 -13.20 6.94
N GLY A 77 4.53 -13.93 7.28
CA GLY A 77 4.56 -15.39 7.32
C GLY A 77 4.60 -16.09 5.96
N LEU A 78 4.60 -15.35 4.84
CA LEU A 78 4.68 -15.92 3.50
C LEU A 78 6.13 -16.20 3.07
N THR A 79 6.29 -17.24 2.25
CA THR A 79 7.53 -17.45 1.49
C THR A 79 7.75 -16.35 0.46
N SER A 80 8.97 -16.20 -0.06
CA SER A 80 9.29 -15.20 -1.09
C SER A 80 8.45 -15.34 -2.37
N THR A 81 8.12 -16.57 -2.77
CA THR A 81 7.23 -16.80 -3.94
C THR A 81 5.79 -16.37 -3.65
N GLN A 82 5.26 -16.75 -2.49
CA GLN A 82 3.90 -16.36 -2.10
C GLN A 82 3.78 -14.84 -1.88
N ARG A 83 4.81 -14.20 -1.31
CA ARG A 83 4.91 -12.74 -1.18
C ARG A 83 4.81 -12.08 -2.54
N ARG A 84 5.61 -12.53 -3.53
CA ARG A 84 5.54 -12.00 -4.90
C ARG A 84 4.14 -12.13 -5.51
N THR A 85 3.44 -13.24 -5.27
CA THR A 85 2.05 -13.41 -5.72
C THR A 85 1.11 -12.37 -5.10
N VAL A 86 1.22 -12.13 -3.80
CA VAL A 86 0.39 -11.11 -3.11
C VAL A 86 0.71 -9.70 -3.62
N LEU A 87 1.99 -9.36 -3.76
CA LEU A 87 2.41 -8.05 -4.26
C LEU A 87 1.96 -7.81 -5.72
N ALA A 88 1.98 -8.84 -6.56
CA ALA A 88 1.39 -8.76 -7.91
C ALA A 88 -0.13 -8.52 -7.86
N GLY A 89 -0.82 -9.11 -6.87
CA GLY A 89 -2.23 -8.83 -6.62
C GLY A 89 -2.50 -7.38 -6.19
N LEU A 90 -1.62 -6.79 -5.37
CA LEU A 90 -1.68 -5.36 -5.03
C LEU A 90 -1.53 -4.49 -6.27
N ARG A 91 -0.59 -4.84 -7.16
CA ARG A 91 -0.42 -4.12 -8.42
C ARG A 91 -1.68 -4.19 -9.28
N ALA A 92 -2.29 -5.37 -9.40
CA ALA A 92 -3.53 -5.54 -10.15
C ALA A 92 -4.70 -4.69 -9.59
N LEU A 93 -4.73 -4.39 -8.28
CA LEU A 93 -5.69 -3.45 -7.71
C LEU A 93 -5.45 -2.01 -8.18
N ALA A 94 -4.18 -1.59 -8.22
CA ALA A 94 -3.82 -0.28 -8.76
C ALA A 94 -4.16 -0.14 -10.24
N ASP A 95 -3.89 -1.18 -11.04
CA ASP A 95 -4.25 -1.23 -12.47
C ASP A 95 -5.77 -1.16 -12.69
N ARG A 96 -6.58 -1.60 -11.70
CA ARG A 96 -8.05 -1.46 -11.68
C ARG A 96 -8.53 -0.08 -11.19
N GLY A 97 -7.63 0.81 -10.82
CA GLY A 97 -7.92 2.18 -10.42
C GLY A 97 -7.85 2.48 -8.92
N ALA A 98 -7.49 1.51 -8.07
CA ALA A 98 -7.38 1.74 -6.63
C ALA A 98 -6.06 2.45 -6.27
N THR A 99 -6.09 3.34 -5.28
CA THR A 99 -4.88 3.78 -4.58
C THR A 99 -4.59 2.81 -3.45
N VAL A 100 -3.46 2.11 -3.53
CA VAL A 100 -3.05 1.10 -2.56
C VAL A 100 -1.90 1.65 -1.71
N VAL A 101 -2.10 1.81 -0.40
CA VAL A 101 -1.04 2.19 0.53
C VAL A 101 -0.55 0.95 1.27
N VAL A 102 0.73 0.66 1.22
CA VAL A 102 1.31 -0.60 1.71
C VAL A 102 2.28 -0.35 2.85
N ASP A 103 1.96 -0.88 4.04
CA ASP A 103 2.96 -1.16 5.07
C ASP A 103 3.28 -2.66 5.05
N ASP A 104 4.53 -3.02 4.82
CA ASP A 104 4.98 -4.40 4.80
C ASP A 104 6.23 -4.56 5.68
N ALA A 105 6.42 -5.76 6.25
CA ALA A 105 7.61 -6.08 7.03
C ALA A 105 8.86 -6.22 6.15
N ASP A 106 8.69 -6.50 4.85
CA ASP A 106 9.74 -6.50 3.83
C ASP A 106 9.62 -5.22 2.97
N PRO A 107 10.23 -4.10 3.41
CA PRO A 107 10.10 -2.81 2.73
C PRO A 107 10.72 -2.83 1.32
N VAL A 108 11.73 -3.68 1.09
CA VAL A 108 12.34 -3.82 -0.24
C VAL A 108 11.36 -4.47 -1.21
N ALA A 109 10.66 -5.51 -0.78
CA ALA A 109 9.65 -6.16 -1.62
C ALA A 109 8.46 -5.23 -1.90
N ALA A 110 8.02 -4.45 -0.91
CA ALA A 110 6.97 -3.44 -1.12
C ALA A 110 7.40 -2.34 -2.10
N LEU A 111 8.62 -1.81 -1.97
CA LEU A 111 9.16 -0.80 -2.89
C LEU A 111 9.33 -1.33 -4.31
N ALA A 112 9.62 -2.62 -4.50
CA ALA A 112 9.81 -3.21 -5.82
C ALA A 112 8.55 -3.18 -6.72
N VAL A 113 7.37 -2.95 -6.15
CA VAL A 113 6.09 -2.85 -6.89
C VAL A 113 5.43 -1.48 -6.76
N ALA A 114 6.06 -0.54 -6.04
CA ALA A 114 5.49 0.75 -5.73
C ALA A 114 5.78 1.77 -6.85
N ASP A 115 4.80 2.61 -7.15
CA ASP A 115 4.96 3.78 -8.02
C ASP A 115 5.51 4.98 -7.24
N ALA A 116 5.23 5.04 -5.94
CA ALA A 116 5.70 6.09 -5.04
C ALA A 116 6.00 5.53 -3.64
N ALA A 117 6.85 6.25 -2.90
CA ALA A 117 7.10 5.99 -1.50
C ALA A 117 6.51 7.13 -0.65
N LEU A 118 5.80 6.78 0.42
CA LEU A 118 5.49 7.71 1.49
C LEU A 118 6.54 7.54 2.59
N ARG A 119 7.53 8.43 2.59
CA ARG A 119 8.62 8.41 3.57
C ARG A 119 8.14 8.97 4.89
N VAL A 120 8.41 8.21 5.93
CA VAL A 120 8.08 8.53 7.31
C VAL A 120 9.38 8.67 8.08
N ASP A 121 9.63 9.85 8.62
CA ASP A 121 10.79 10.08 9.48
C ASP A 121 10.54 9.66 10.92
N ALA A 122 11.58 9.74 11.76
CA ALA A 122 11.49 9.35 13.18
C ALA A 122 10.54 10.25 14.01
N THR A 123 10.15 11.41 13.50
CA THR A 123 9.18 12.33 14.13
C THR A 123 7.74 12.08 13.67
N GLY A 124 7.52 11.15 12.74
CA GLY A 124 6.22 10.87 12.14
C GLY A 124 5.84 11.83 11.02
N ARG A 125 6.76 12.68 10.56
CA ARG A 125 6.51 13.52 9.38
C ARG A 125 6.48 12.63 8.15
N VAL A 126 5.50 12.88 7.30
CA VAL A 126 5.30 12.16 6.04
C VAL A 126 5.66 13.03 4.84
N GLU A 127 6.35 12.45 3.88
CA GLU A 127 6.72 13.08 2.61
C GLU A 127 6.52 12.09 1.46
N LEU A 128 5.89 12.53 0.38
CA LEU A 128 5.68 11.71 -0.81
C LEU A 128 6.90 11.87 -1.74
N GLU A 129 7.50 10.75 -2.11
CA GLU A 129 8.60 10.64 -3.07
C GLU A 129 8.14 9.78 -4.25
N GLU A 130 8.17 10.32 -5.48
CA GLU A 130 7.91 9.53 -6.69
C GLU A 130 9.09 8.59 -6.97
N LEU A 131 8.81 7.33 -7.26
CA LEU A 131 9.86 6.35 -7.57
C LEU A 131 10.10 6.29 -9.08
N PRO A 132 11.35 6.14 -9.52
CA PRO A 132 11.63 5.96 -10.93
C PRO A 132 11.10 4.61 -11.42
N ASP A 133 10.65 4.57 -12.68
CA ASP A 133 10.24 3.32 -13.33
C ASP A 133 11.46 2.40 -13.51
N VAL A 134 11.59 1.42 -12.63
CA VAL A 134 12.70 0.45 -12.63
C VAL A 134 12.68 -0.42 -13.89
N ALA A 135 11.50 -0.73 -14.44
CA ALA A 135 11.41 -1.52 -15.67
C ALA A 135 11.94 -0.71 -16.87
N ALA A 136 11.62 0.58 -16.93
CA ALA A 136 12.19 1.48 -17.93
C ALA A 136 13.70 1.67 -17.77
N LEU A 137 14.20 1.74 -16.53
CA LEU A 137 15.64 1.88 -16.24
C LEU A 137 16.47 0.64 -16.63
N LEU A 138 15.90 -0.56 -16.54
CA LEU A 138 16.60 -1.81 -16.88
C LEU A 138 16.49 -2.18 -18.38
N ALA A 139 15.64 -1.48 -19.13
CA ALA A 139 15.43 -1.71 -20.57
C ALA A 139 16.32 -0.81 -21.47
N GLY A 140 17.05 0.14 -20.89
CA GLY A 140 18.02 1.01 -21.57
C GLY A 140 19.46 0.55 -21.39
#